data_AF-A0AAW2BVT5-F1
#
_entry.id   AF-A0AAW2BVT5-F1
#
_cell.length_a   1.000
_cell.length_b   1.000
_cell.length_c   1.000
_cell.angle_alpha   90.00
_cell.angle_beta   90.00
_cell.angle_gamma   90.00
#
_symmetry.space_group_name_H-M   'P 1'
#
loop_
_entity.id
_entity.type
_entity.pdbx_description
1 polymer ?
#
loop_
_entity_poly.entity_id
_entity_poly.type
_entity_poly.pdbx_seq_one_letter_code
_entity_poly.pdbx_strand_id
1 'polypeptide(L)'
;MLTKVATLEEAKELLEKLCSAYYNVAVQELEYIKRFCKECDAQEADDLKFWDLRYWIKAVRDVSCTINEESMAAYLSLPTVLDGLFNLTKTLFGIRIEQVDHLALVWHDDVKFYFVKDSSHNPIAYFYLDPYA
;
A
#
# COMPACT_ATOMS: atom_id res chain seq x y z
N MET A 1 7.38 -17.62 -28.05
CA MET A 1 6.24 -16.93 -27.42
C MET A 1 6.82 -15.78 -26.60
N LEU A 2 6.47 -14.53 -26.88
CA LEU A 2 6.96 -13.39 -26.09
C LEU A 2 6.31 -13.43 -24.70
N THR A 3 7.11 -13.44 -23.64
CA THR A 3 6.65 -13.59 -22.24
C THR A 3 6.32 -12.26 -21.55
N LYS A 4 6.54 -11.13 -22.22
CA LYS A 4 6.30 -9.77 -21.70
C LYS A 4 5.64 -8.91 -22.77
N VAL A 5 4.79 -7.98 -22.33
CA VAL A 5 4.10 -7.02 -23.20
C VAL A 5 5.07 -5.99 -23.78
N ALA A 6 6.04 -5.53 -22.98
CA ALA A 6 7.05 -4.56 -23.40
C ALA A 6 8.38 -5.23 -23.77
N THR A 7 9.07 -4.62 -24.73
CA THR A 7 10.49 -4.85 -25.03
C THR A 7 11.39 -4.10 -24.04
N LEU A 8 12.70 -4.39 -24.07
CA LEU A 8 13.67 -3.70 -23.21
C LEU A 8 13.74 -2.20 -23.52
N GLU A 9 13.60 -1.82 -24.79
CA GLU A 9 13.68 -0.44 -25.24
C GLU A 9 12.46 0.37 -24.77
N GLU A 10 11.25 -0.14 -24.98
CA GLU A 10 10.01 0.49 -24.49
C GLU A 10 9.99 0.62 -22.97
N ALA A 11 10.50 -0.38 -22.25
CA ALA A 11 10.60 -0.33 -20.80
C ALA A 11 11.56 0.78 -20.33
N LYS A 12 12.72 0.94 -21.00
CA LYS A 12 13.68 2.01 -20.69
C LYS A 12 13.11 3.39 -21.01
N GLU A 13 12.46 3.53 -22.16
CA GLU A 13 11.83 4.79 -22.56
C GLU A 13 10.79 5.24 -21.54
N LEU A 14 9.94 4.31 -21.06
CA LEU A 14 8.98 4.60 -20.01
C LEU A 14 9.66 5.07 -18.71
N LEU A 15 10.71 4.37 -18.28
CA LEU A 15 11.45 4.73 -17.07
C LEU A 15 12.14 6.09 -17.19
N GLU A 16 12.73 6.40 -18.33
CA GLU A 16 13.38 7.69 -18.60
C GLU A 16 12.35 8.84 -18.64
N LYS A 17 11.18 8.60 -19.23
CA LYS A 17 10.08 9.57 -19.23
C LYS A 17 9.58 9.85 -17.82
N LEU A 18 9.41 8.83 -16.99
CA LEU A 18 9.03 9.02 -15.58
C LEU A 18 10.14 9.73 -14.81
N CYS A 19 11.39 9.30 -14.97
CA CYS A 19 12.53 9.91 -14.29
C CYS A 19 12.61 11.41 -14.60
N SER A 20 12.56 11.81 -15.87
CA SER A 20 12.62 13.21 -16.28
C SER A 20 11.45 14.04 -15.74
N ALA A 21 10.26 13.46 -15.61
CA ALA A 21 9.09 14.13 -15.05
C ALA A 21 9.20 14.37 -13.53
N TYR A 22 9.78 13.43 -12.77
CA TYR A 22 9.81 13.47 -11.30
C TYR A 22 11.15 13.94 -10.71
N TYR A 23 12.24 13.96 -11.48
CA TYR A 23 13.59 14.25 -10.97
C TYR A 23 13.67 15.61 -10.27
N ASN A 24 13.17 16.66 -10.92
CA ASN A 24 13.22 18.01 -10.36
C ASN A 24 12.37 18.12 -9.08
N VAL A 25 11.24 17.43 -9.02
CA VAL A 25 10.38 17.39 -7.82
C VAL A 25 11.10 16.68 -6.68
N ALA A 26 11.72 15.53 -6.94
CA ALA A 26 12.48 14.79 -5.93
C ALA A 26 13.66 15.60 -5.36
N VAL A 27 14.37 16.37 -6.21
CA VAL A 27 15.43 17.28 -5.75
C VAL A 27 14.85 18.38 -4.86
N GLN A 28 13.72 18.98 -5.24
CA GLN A 28 13.05 20.01 -4.43
C GLN A 28 12.55 19.47 -3.08
N GLU A 29 11.99 18.26 -3.04
CA GLU A 29 11.56 17.60 -1.81
C GLU A 29 12.73 17.32 -0.88
N LEU A 30 13.87 16.84 -1.41
CA LEU A 30 15.07 16.59 -0.62
C LEU A 30 15.63 17.89 -0.02
N GLU A 31 15.69 18.97 -0.81
CA GLU A 31 16.14 20.27 -0.31
C GLU A 31 15.18 20.86 0.72
N TYR A 32 13.86 20.64 0.53
CA TYR A 32 12.86 21.00 1.54
C TYR A 32 13.09 20.27 2.85
N ILE A 33 13.33 18.94 2.80
CA ILE A 33 13.62 18.14 3.99
C ILE A 33 14.88 18.64 4.69
N LYS A 34 15.98 18.88 3.96
CA LYS A 34 17.22 19.43 4.54
C LYS A 34 16.99 20.77 5.23
N ARG A 35 16.22 21.67 4.61
CA ARG A 35 15.88 22.95 5.22
C ARG A 35 15.07 22.77 6.50
N PHE A 36 14.07 21.88 6.48
CA PHE A 36 13.27 21.56 7.66
C PHE A 36 14.11 20.99 8.80
N CYS A 37 15.07 20.10 8.50
CA CYS A 37 16.02 19.59 9.50
C CYS A 37 16.81 20.71 10.18
N LYS A 38 17.27 21.70 9.39
CA LYS A 38 18.00 22.87 9.90
C LYS A 38 17.12 23.78 10.75
N GLU A 39 15.86 23.97 10.36
CA GLU A 39 14.89 24.74 11.15
C GLU A 39 14.59 24.09 12.51
N CYS A 40 14.69 22.77 12.59
CA CYS A 40 14.54 22.01 13.84
C CYS A 40 15.83 21.88 14.68
N ASP A 41 16.94 22.53 14.28
CA ASP A 41 18.25 22.46 14.96
C ASP A 41 18.77 21.01 15.15
N ALA A 42 18.48 20.14 14.18
CA ALA A 42 18.88 18.74 14.24
C ALA A 42 20.38 18.57 13.95
N GLN A 43 21.05 17.69 14.72
CA GLN A 43 22.50 17.47 14.62
C GLN A 43 22.90 16.88 13.25
N GLU A 44 22.02 16.09 12.63
CA GLU A 44 22.19 15.47 11.33
C GLU A 44 21.85 16.41 10.15
N ALA A 45 21.40 17.64 10.40
CA ALA A 45 20.92 18.56 9.35
C ALA A 45 22.00 18.96 8.33
N ASP A 46 23.27 18.89 8.72
CA ASP A 46 24.40 19.20 7.84
C ASP A 46 24.85 18.00 6.97
N ASP A 47 24.53 16.77 7.38
CA ASP A 47 24.93 15.53 6.68
C ASP A 47 23.85 14.44 6.77
N LEU A 48 22.68 14.76 6.21
CA LEU A 48 21.50 13.89 6.21
C LEU A 48 21.80 12.56 5.49
N LYS A 49 21.68 11.44 6.21
CA LYS A 49 21.92 10.10 5.66
C LYS A 49 20.63 9.43 5.20
N PHE A 50 20.78 8.37 4.42
CA PHE A 50 19.63 7.64 3.86
C PHE A 50 18.69 7.04 4.91
N TRP A 51 19.18 6.68 6.10
CA TRP A 51 18.34 6.16 7.18
C TRP A 51 17.55 7.27 7.90
N ASP A 52 18.06 8.50 7.91
CA ASP A 52 17.38 9.66 8.53
C ASP A 52 16.17 10.11 7.71
N LEU A 53 16.21 9.90 6.38
CA LEU A 53 15.15 10.33 5.45
C LEU A 53 13.76 9.85 5.86
N ARG A 54 13.61 8.60 6.31
CA ARG A 54 12.29 8.06 6.68
C ARG A 54 11.67 8.85 7.83
N TYR A 55 12.48 9.19 8.82
CA TYR A 55 12.04 9.97 9.98
C TYR A 55 11.65 11.38 9.56
N TRP A 56 12.52 12.06 8.80
CA TRP A 56 12.28 13.45 8.41
C TRP A 56 11.14 13.62 7.40
N ILE A 57 10.93 12.65 6.48
CA ILE A 57 9.74 12.62 5.62
C ILE A 57 8.47 12.53 6.46
N LYS A 58 8.47 11.71 7.51
CA LYS A 58 7.35 11.61 8.43
C LYS A 58 7.14 12.93 9.19
N ALA A 59 8.20 13.51 9.75
CA ALA A 59 8.11 14.77 10.49
C ALA A 59 7.56 15.92 9.62
N VAL A 60 8.03 16.02 8.36
CA VAL A 60 7.50 16.97 7.38
C VAL A 60 6.00 16.72 7.12
N ARG A 61 5.60 15.46 6.96
CA ARG A 61 4.19 15.09 6.75
C ARG A 61 3.34 15.42 7.97
N ASP A 62 3.80 15.13 9.17
CA ASP A 62 3.07 15.38 10.42
C ASP A 62 2.83 16.89 10.64
N VAL A 63 3.74 17.76 10.19
CA VAL A 63 3.54 19.23 10.21
C VAL A 63 2.63 19.70 9.06
N SER A 64 2.76 19.10 7.87
CA SER A 64 2.04 19.54 6.66
C SER A 64 0.60 19.01 6.60
N CYS A 65 0.32 17.91 7.26
CA CYS A 65 -0.97 17.23 7.25
C CYS A 65 -1.61 17.27 8.64
N THR A 66 -2.87 17.67 8.72
CA THR A 66 -3.66 17.66 9.96
C THR A 66 -4.07 16.25 10.43
N ILE A 67 -3.62 15.21 9.72
CA ILE A 67 -4.05 13.83 9.91
C ILE A 67 -2.96 13.07 10.64
N ASN A 68 -3.29 12.55 11.81
CA ASN A 68 -2.39 11.70 12.58
C ASN A 68 -2.53 10.24 12.11
N GLU A 69 -1.44 9.66 11.58
CA GLU A 69 -1.41 8.26 11.11
C GLU A 69 -1.74 7.25 12.25
N GLU A 70 -1.34 7.53 13.49
CA GLU A 70 -1.63 6.66 14.64
C GLU A 70 -3.11 6.64 14.98
N SER A 71 -3.78 7.79 14.88
CA SER A 71 -5.22 7.85 15.12
C SER A 71 -6.00 7.18 14.00
N MET A 72 -5.52 7.24 12.75
CA MET A 72 -6.10 6.51 11.63
C MET A 72 -6.04 5.00 11.79
N ALA A 73 -4.94 4.47 12.34
CA ALA A 73 -4.77 3.03 12.53
C ALA A 73 -5.91 2.41 13.37
N ALA A 74 -6.44 3.16 14.34
CA ALA A 74 -7.57 2.72 15.16
C ALA A 74 -8.86 2.46 14.35
N TYR A 75 -9.02 3.10 13.19
CA TYR A 75 -10.19 2.93 12.32
C TYR A 75 -9.99 1.87 11.23
N LEU A 76 -8.75 1.43 11.01
CA LEU A 76 -8.39 0.47 9.95
C LEU A 76 -8.21 -0.95 10.51
N SER A 77 -9.17 -1.40 11.31
CA SER A 77 -9.17 -2.78 11.80
C SER A 77 -9.33 -3.75 10.61
N LEU A 78 -8.58 -4.85 10.62
CA LEU A 78 -8.62 -5.83 9.53
C LEU A 78 -10.05 -6.31 9.21
N PRO A 79 -10.92 -6.65 10.18
CA PRO A 79 -12.31 -7.00 9.87
C PRO A 79 -13.06 -5.90 9.12
N THR A 80 -12.96 -4.64 9.57
CA THR A 80 -13.64 -3.50 8.94
C THR A 80 -13.14 -3.26 7.50
N VAL A 81 -11.83 -3.40 7.27
CA VAL A 81 -11.23 -3.26 5.94
C VAL A 81 -11.71 -4.36 5.00
N LEU A 82 -11.76 -5.61 5.47
CA LEU A 82 -12.26 -6.74 4.68
C LEU A 82 -13.74 -6.58 4.33
N ASP A 83 -14.58 -6.17 5.29
CA ASP A 83 -16.01 -5.91 5.04
C ASP A 83 -16.19 -4.82 3.97
N GLY A 84 -15.41 -3.74 4.05
CA GLY A 84 -15.39 -2.68 3.04
C GLY A 84 -14.98 -3.19 1.66
N LEU A 85 -13.92 -3.99 1.58
CA LEU A 85 -13.44 -4.60 0.34
C LEU A 85 -14.48 -5.56 -0.27
N PHE A 86 -15.13 -6.38 0.54
CA PHE A 86 -16.15 -7.33 0.08
C PHE A 86 -17.41 -6.61 -0.39
N ASN A 87 -17.80 -5.51 0.26
CA ASN A 87 -18.89 -4.68 -0.21
C ASN A 87 -18.54 -3.99 -1.55
N LEU A 88 -17.31 -3.48 -1.70
CA LEU A 88 -16.86 -2.88 -2.96
C LEU A 88 -16.89 -3.88 -4.11
N THR A 89 -16.36 -5.09 -3.90
CA THR A 89 -16.37 -6.14 -4.94
C THR A 89 -17.78 -6.61 -5.28
N LYS A 90 -18.69 -6.65 -4.31
CA LYS A 90 -20.11 -6.87 -4.56
C LYS A 90 -20.73 -5.78 -5.42
N THR A 91 -20.44 -4.51 -5.14
CA THR A 91 -20.98 -3.39 -5.93
C THR A 91 -20.43 -3.36 -7.36
N LEU A 92 -19.12 -3.62 -7.54
CA LEU A 92 -18.47 -3.53 -8.85
C LEU A 92 -18.67 -4.76 -9.72
N PHE A 93 -18.63 -5.95 -9.12
CA PHE A 93 -18.59 -7.22 -9.86
C PHE A 93 -19.79 -8.14 -9.58
N GLY A 94 -20.68 -7.77 -8.65
CA GLY A 94 -21.84 -8.60 -8.28
C GLY A 94 -21.49 -9.87 -7.50
N ILE A 95 -20.23 -10.03 -7.07
CA ILE A 95 -19.76 -11.22 -6.34
C ILE A 95 -19.97 -11.07 -4.84
N ARG A 96 -20.26 -12.17 -4.16
CA ARG A 96 -20.36 -12.22 -2.69
C ARG A 96 -19.22 -13.06 -2.13
N ILE A 97 -18.55 -12.52 -1.12
CA ILE A 97 -17.46 -13.21 -0.45
C ILE A 97 -17.94 -13.58 0.96
N GLU A 98 -17.81 -14.85 1.31
CA GLU A 98 -18.25 -15.40 2.59
C GLU A 98 -17.11 -16.22 3.22
N GLN A 99 -16.80 -15.95 4.49
CA GLN A 99 -15.85 -16.78 5.23
C GLN A 99 -16.51 -18.13 5.52
N VAL A 100 -15.76 -19.21 5.29
CA VAL A 100 -16.22 -20.56 5.62
C VAL A 100 -15.15 -21.25 6.44
N ASP A 101 -15.48 -21.47 7.70
CA ASP A 101 -14.62 -22.18 8.62
C ASP A 101 -14.78 -23.69 8.45
N HIS A 102 -13.69 -24.44 8.70
CA HIS A 102 -13.67 -25.91 8.77
C HIS A 102 -13.96 -26.70 7.48
N LEU A 103 -14.11 -26.04 6.34
CA LEU A 103 -14.29 -26.72 5.05
C LEU A 103 -12.96 -27.07 4.35
N ALA A 104 -11.91 -26.31 4.64
CA ALA A 104 -10.58 -26.47 4.06
C ALA A 104 -9.52 -26.65 5.16
N LEU A 105 -8.46 -27.40 4.84
CA LEU A 105 -7.30 -27.52 5.71
C LEU A 105 -6.51 -26.20 5.65
N VAL A 106 -6.23 -25.64 6.82
CA VAL A 106 -5.41 -24.44 6.99
C VAL A 106 -4.08 -24.81 7.65
N TRP A 107 -3.02 -24.05 7.34
CA TRP A 107 -1.67 -24.29 7.87
C TRP A 107 -1.37 -23.51 9.16
N HIS A 108 -2.20 -22.52 9.50
CA HIS A 108 -2.10 -21.72 10.72
C HIS A 108 -3.50 -21.25 11.16
N ASP A 109 -3.70 -21.04 12.45
CA ASP A 109 -5.01 -20.67 13.03
C ASP A 109 -5.51 -19.30 12.57
N ASP A 110 -4.58 -18.40 12.20
CA ASP A 110 -4.91 -17.08 11.68
C ASP A 110 -5.30 -17.06 10.20
N VAL A 111 -5.13 -18.18 9.49
CA VAL A 111 -5.45 -18.28 8.06
C VAL A 111 -6.95 -18.42 7.89
N LYS A 112 -7.53 -17.50 7.13
CA LYS A 112 -8.97 -17.49 6.83
C LYS A 112 -9.25 -18.04 5.44
N PHE A 113 -10.32 -18.81 5.30
CA PHE A 113 -10.75 -19.36 4.03
C PHE A 113 -12.08 -18.75 3.58
N TYR A 114 -12.16 -18.36 2.31
CA TYR A 114 -13.31 -17.65 1.75
C TYR A 114 -13.87 -18.32 0.49
N PHE A 115 -15.20 -18.31 0.39
CA PHE A 115 -15.95 -18.63 -0.81
C PHE A 115 -16.25 -17.35 -1.59
N VAL A 116 -16.08 -17.40 -2.90
CA VAL A 116 -16.56 -16.37 -3.82
C VAL A 116 -17.76 -16.92 -4.57
N LYS A 117 -18.91 -16.28 -4.42
CA LYS A 117 -20.17 -16.66 -5.04
C LYS A 117 -20.60 -15.63 -6.08
N ASP A 118 -21.22 -16.09 -7.16
CA ASP A 118 -21.85 -15.23 -8.16
C ASP A 118 -23.21 -14.69 -7.67
N SER A 119 -23.86 -13.87 -8.51
CA SER A 119 -25.20 -13.32 -8.25
C SER A 119 -26.28 -14.38 -8.06
N SER A 120 -26.05 -15.60 -8.56
CA SER A 120 -26.95 -16.75 -8.45
C SER A 120 -26.64 -17.63 -7.23
N HIS A 121 -25.73 -17.17 -6.35
CA HIS A 121 -25.24 -17.88 -5.17
C HIS A 121 -24.42 -19.15 -5.45
N ASN A 122 -23.96 -19.34 -6.69
CA ASN A 122 -23.09 -20.47 -7.03
C ASN A 122 -21.64 -20.13 -6.69
N PRO A 123 -20.89 -21.05 -6.08
CA PRO A 123 -19.47 -20.84 -5.82
C PRO A 123 -18.67 -20.87 -7.13
N ILE A 124 -17.92 -19.80 -7.39
CA ILE A 124 -17.10 -19.64 -8.60
C ILE A 124 -15.60 -19.69 -8.32
N ALA A 125 -15.17 -19.35 -7.10
CA ALA A 125 -13.77 -19.36 -6.70
C ALA A 125 -13.62 -19.45 -5.18
N TYR A 126 -12.38 -19.67 -4.76
CA TYR A 126 -11.97 -19.79 -3.36
C TYR A 126 -10.62 -19.12 -3.17
N PHE A 127 -10.37 -18.58 -1.98
CA PHE A 127 -9.05 -18.09 -1.62
C PHE A 127 -8.78 -18.23 -0.12
N TYR A 128 -7.48 -18.29 0.21
CA TYR A 128 -6.97 -18.21 1.57
C TYR A 128 -6.41 -16.81 1.81
N LEU A 129 -6.58 -16.30 3.03
CA LEU A 129 -5.99 -15.06 3.51
C LEU A 129 -5.11 -15.38 4.72
N ASP A 130 -3.81 -15.14 4.59
CA ASP A 130 -2.82 -15.22 5.67
C ASP A 130 -2.30 -13.79 5.94
N PRO A 131 -2.84 -13.08 6.94
CA PRO A 131 -2.68 -11.62 7.03
C PRO A 131 -1.53 -11.15 7.94
N TYR A 132 -0.93 -12.03 8.76
CA TYR A 132 0.04 -11.63 9.78
C TYR A 132 1.46 -12.07 9.39
N ALA A 133 2.45 -11.26 9.81
CA ALA A 133 3.87 -11.43 9.51
C ALA A 133 4.64 -12.00 10.71
#